data_AF-A0A1F8PL91-F1
#
_entry.id   AF-A0A1F8PL91-F1
#
_cell.length_a   1.000
_cell.length_b   1.000
_cell.length_c   1.000
_cell.angle_alpha   90.00
_cell.angle_beta   90.00
_cell.angle_gamma   90.00
#
_symmetry.space_group_name_H-M   'P 1'
#
loop_
_entity.id
_entity.type
_entity.pdbx_description
1 polymer ?
#
loop_
_entity_poly.entity_id
_entity_poly.type
_entity_poly.pdbx_seq_one_letter_code
_entity_poly.pdbx_strand_id
1 'polypeptide(L)'
;MYVLVSLGSGILFGVLDGVINANPFAQKLFAVYSPILKKSVNAPAGMVIDLAYGFIMAAVFLLLFNSLPGSSGALKGLCFGLLIWFFRVFMGAASNWMMFEIPTSLVVYTLATGLGEMLLLGLFYGLTLKPG
;
A
#
# COMPACT_ATOMS: atom_id res chain seq x y z
N MET A 1 -11.63 -13.54 -13.26
CA MET A 1 -11.70 -12.44 -12.27
C MET A 1 -10.33 -11.99 -11.80
N TYR A 2 -9.46 -12.91 -11.37
CA TYR A 2 -8.12 -12.62 -10.82
C TYR A 2 -7.29 -11.59 -11.62
N VAL A 3 -7.11 -11.79 -12.94
CA VAL A 3 -6.28 -10.89 -13.77
C VAL A 3 -6.84 -9.47 -13.82
N LEU A 4 -8.15 -9.31 -14.00
CA LEU A 4 -8.79 -7.99 -14.05
C LEU A 4 -8.69 -7.27 -12.71
N VAL A 5 -8.89 -7.99 -11.60
CA VAL A 5 -8.74 -7.41 -10.26
C VAL A 5 -7.28 -7.07 -9.96
N SER A 6 -6.33 -7.91 -10.39
CA SER A 6 -4.89 -7.65 -10.23
C SER A 6 -4.44 -6.39 -10.98
N LEU A 7 -4.92 -6.22 -12.22
CA LEU A 7 -4.67 -5.00 -12.99
C LEU A 7 -5.33 -3.78 -12.36
N GLY A 8 -6.61 -3.89 -12.00
CA GLY A 8 -7.36 -2.79 -11.39
C GLY A 8 -6.77 -2.35 -10.06
N SER A 9 -6.34 -3.30 -9.23
CA SER A 9 -5.68 -3.00 -7.95
C SER A 9 -4.28 -2.42 -8.13
N GLY A 10 -3.50 -2.89 -9.11
CA GLY A 10 -2.19 -2.30 -9.40
C GLY A 10 -2.30 -0.87 -9.92
N ILE A 11 -3.29 -0.57 -10.76
CA ILE A 11 -3.60 0.81 -11.18
C ILE A 11 -4.04 1.65 -9.97
N LEU A 12 -4.94 1.11 -9.14
CA LEU A 12 -5.39 1.78 -7.92
C LEU A 12 -4.20 2.07 -6.98
N PHE A 13 -3.26 1.12 -6.87
CA PHE A 13 -2.02 1.26 -6.11
C PHE A 13 -1.23 2.47 -6.60
N GLY A 14 -0.86 2.49 -7.89
CA GLY A 14 -0.06 3.59 -8.44
C GLY A 14 -0.75 4.96 -8.40
N VAL A 15 -2.09 5.00 -8.53
CA VAL A 15 -2.85 6.24 -8.36
C VAL A 15 -2.79 6.73 -6.91
N LEU A 16 -3.01 5.85 -5.94
CA LEU A 16 -2.94 6.19 -4.52
C LEU A 16 -1.53 6.66 -4.14
N ASP A 17 -0.50 5.93 -4.57
CA ASP A 17 0.89 6.29 -4.36
C ASP A 17 1.22 7.65 -4.97
N GLY A 18 0.75 7.90 -6.20
CA GLY A 18 0.89 9.21 -6.85
C GLY A 18 0.24 10.33 -6.04
N VAL A 19 -1.01 10.15 -5.59
CA VAL A 19 -1.74 11.17 -4.81
C VAL A 19 -1.08 11.41 -3.45
N ILE A 20 -0.65 10.36 -2.76
CA ILE A 20 -0.03 10.42 -1.43
C ILE A 20 1.35 11.07 -1.51
N ASN A 21 2.15 10.78 -2.55
CA ASN A 21 3.53 11.25 -2.60
C ASN A 21 3.73 12.54 -3.40
N ALA A 22 2.86 12.86 -4.37
CA ALA A 22 3.00 14.05 -5.21
C ALA A 22 2.42 15.33 -4.59
N ASN A 23 1.67 15.25 -3.48
CA ASN A 23 1.10 16.46 -2.89
C ASN A 23 2.19 17.33 -2.21
N PRO A 24 2.03 18.66 -2.19
CA PRO A 24 3.06 19.57 -1.67
C PRO A 24 3.38 19.38 -0.19
N PHE A 25 2.43 18.87 0.59
CA PHE A 25 2.64 18.60 2.01
C PHE A 25 3.56 17.40 2.22
N ALA A 26 3.32 16.31 1.49
CA ALA A 26 4.19 15.14 1.48
C ALA A 26 5.61 15.52 1.05
N GLN A 27 5.77 16.25 -0.07
CA GLN A 27 7.09 16.64 -0.55
C GLN A 27 7.91 17.42 0.49
N LYS A 28 7.27 18.29 1.28
CA LYS A 28 7.93 19.00 2.38
C LYS A 28 8.36 18.05 3.51
N LEU A 29 7.53 17.09 3.88
CA LEU A 29 7.85 16.10 4.91
C LEU A 29 8.98 15.16 4.46
N PHE A 30 8.94 14.69 3.21
CA PHE A 30 9.93 13.77 2.64
C PHE A 30 11.25 14.46 2.25
N ALA A 31 11.33 15.79 2.32
CA ALA A 31 12.55 16.54 2.01
C ALA A 31 13.75 16.15 2.90
N VAL A 32 13.50 15.58 4.09
CA VAL A 32 14.56 15.03 4.96
C VAL A 32 15.40 13.95 4.26
N TYR A 33 14.83 13.23 3.28
CA TYR A 33 15.53 12.20 2.52
C TYR A 33 16.30 12.72 1.31
N SER A 34 16.30 14.03 1.06
CA SER A 34 16.99 14.65 -0.09
C SER A 34 18.45 14.19 -0.29
N PRO A 35 19.27 13.98 0.77
CA PRO A 35 20.65 13.53 0.61
C PRO A 35 20.80 12.13 0.02
N ILE A 36 19.81 11.25 0.21
CA ILE A 36 19.83 9.85 -0.22
C ILE A 36 18.88 9.55 -1.38
N LEU A 37 18.05 10.53 -1.77
CA LEU A 37 17.09 10.39 -2.86
C LEU A 37 17.79 10.27 -4.22
N LYS A 38 17.25 9.41 -5.09
CA LYS A 38 17.68 9.34 -6.49
C LYS A 38 17.36 10.67 -7.19
N LYS A 39 18.29 11.14 -8.02
CA LYS A 39 18.16 12.42 -8.77
C LYS A 39 17.02 12.43 -9.80
N SER A 40 16.56 11.26 -10.24
CA SER A 40 15.49 11.12 -11.22
C SER A 40 14.54 9.99 -10.83
N VAL A 41 13.25 10.28 -10.87
CA VAL A 41 12.19 9.28 -10.69
C VAL A 41 11.95 8.57 -12.03
N ASN A 42 12.00 7.24 -12.03
CA ASN A 42 11.62 6.43 -13.18
C ASN A 42 10.14 6.03 -13.04
N ALA A 43 9.24 6.88 -13.54
CA ALA A 43 7.80 6.68 -13.42
C ALA A 43 7.32 5.37 -14.11
N PRO A 44 7.81 4.99 -15.30
CA PRO A 44 7.47 3.70 -15.90
C PRO A 44 7.85 2.50 -15.02
N ALA A 45 9.03 2.53 -14.39
CA ALA A 45 9.44 1.46 -13.49
C ALA A 45 8.55 1.37 -12.24
N GLY A 46 8.16 2.53 -11.67
CA GLY A 46 7.19 2.59 -10.57
C GLY A 46 5.87 1.92 -10.95
N MET A 47 5.30 2.28 -12.10
CA MET A 47 4.04 1.70 -12.58
C MET A 47 4.13 0.17 -12.77
N VAL A 48 5.24 -0.35 -13.28
CA VAL A 48 5.45 -1.80 -13.42
C VAL A 48 5.47 -2.48 -12.04
N ILE A 49 6.10 -1.85 -11.05
CA ILE A 49 6.13 -2.35 -9.67
C ILE A 49 4.73 -2.35 -9.07
N ASP A 50 3.95 -1.29 -9.26
CA ASP A 50 2.58 -1.18 -8.75
C ASP A 50 1.67 -2.25 -9.35
N LEU A 51 1.79 -2.48 -10.66
CA LEU A 51 1.10 -3.58 -11.33
C LEU A 51 1.51 -4.93 -10.74
N ALA A 52 2.80 -5.19 -10.56
CA ALA A 52 3.28 -6.42 -9.94
C ALA A 52 2.73 -6.59 -8.52
N TYR A 53 2.67 -5.53 -7.72
CA TYR A 53 2.04 -5.54 -6.41
C TYR A 53 0.55 -5.89 -6.47
N GLY A 54 -0.18 -5.39 -7.45
CA GLY A 54 -1.59 -5.75 -7.67
C GLY A 54 -1.79 -7.26 -7.85
N PHE A 55 -0.95 -7.91 -8.67
CA PHE A 55 -0.98 -9.38 -8.83
C PHE A 55 -0.59 -10.11 -7.54
N ILE A 56 0.53 -9.72 -6.92
CA ILE A 56 1.04 -10.40 -5.72
C ILE A 56 0.02 -10.31 -4.59
N MET A 57 -0.52 -9.12 -4.32
CA MET A 57 -1.48 -8.93 -3.23
C MET A 57 -2.80 -9.64 -3.51
N ALA A 58 -3.29 -9.65 -4.75
CA ALA A 58 -4.48 -10.42 -5.12
C ALA A 58 -4.27 -11.93 -4.87
N ALA A 59 -3.09 -12.46 -5.19
CA ALA A 59 -2.75 -13.86 -4.95
C ALA A 59 -2.69 -14.17 -3.45
N VAL A 60 -1.99 -13.34 -2.67
CA VAL A 60 -1.89 -13.50 -1.21
C VAL A 60 -3.27 -13.39 -0.55
N PHE A 61 -4.13 -12.47 -1.01
CA PHE A 61 -5.50 -12.36 -0.52
C PHE A 61 -6.29 -13.65 -0.71
N LEU A 62 -6.22 -14.25 -1.90
CA LEU A 62 -6.90 -15.52 -2.18
C LEU A 62 -6.35 -16.67 -1.33
N LEU A 63 -5.03 -16.74 -1.14
CA LEU A 63 -4.39 -17.74 -0.28
C LEU A 63 -4.85 -17.62 1.18
N LEU A 64 -4.96 -16.38 1.68
CA LEU A 64 -5.38 -16.10 3.05
C LEU A 64 -6.90 -16.04 3.23
N PHE A 65 -7.70 -16.06 2.16
CA PHE A 65 -9.13 -15.78 2.22
C PHE A 65 -9.87 -16.67 3.22
N ASN A 66 -9.55 -17.95 3.26
CA ASN A 66 -10.20 -18.90 4.17
C ASN A 66 -9.77 -18.73 5.63
N SER A 67 -8.57 -18.20 5.86
CA SER A 67 -8.02 -17.94 7.19
C SER A 67 -8.38 -16.56 7.74
N LEU A 68 -8.80 -15.62 6.88
CA LEU A 68 -9.18 -14.28 7.30
C LEU A 68 -10.52 -14.29 8.05
N PRO A 69 -10.61 -13.58 9.19
CA PRO A 69 -11.82 -13.52 9.98
C PRO A 69 -12.91 -12.73 9.24
N GLY A 70 -14.16 -13.17 9.41
CA GLY A 70 -15.35 -12.47 8.90
C GLY A 70 -16.22 -13.32 7.97
N SER A 71 -17.53 -13.08 8.05
CA SER A 71 -18.54 -13.74 7.21
C SER A 71 -18.73 -13.06 5.86
N SER A 72 -18.30 -11.80 5.71
CA SER A 72 -18.41 -11.03 4.46
C SER A 72 -17.05 -10.83 3.79
N GLY A 73 -17.03 -10.81 2.45
CA GLY A 73 -15.81 -10.55 1.68
C GLY A 73 -15.18 -9.18 2.01
N ALA A 74 -16.01 -8.16 2.25
CA ALA A 74 -15.54 -6.84 2.66
C ALA A 74 -14.79 -6.86 4.00
N LEU A 75 -15.30 -7.58 5.01
CA LEU A 75 -14.62 -7.69 6.31
C LEU A 75 -13.29 -8.42 6.18
N LYS A 76 -13.25 -9.51 5.41
CA LYS A 76 -12.00 -10.21 5.08
C LYS A 76 -11.00 -9.28 4.37
N GLY A 77 -11.49 -8.46 3.45
CA GLY A 77 -10.72 -7.44 2.76
C GLY A 77 -10.10 -6.42 3.72
N LEU A 78 -10.87 -5.89 4.67
CA LEU A 78 -10.38 -4.96 5.69
C LEU A 78 -9.34 -5.61 6.60
N CYS A 79 -9.57 -6.86 7.05
CA CYS A 79 -8.61 -7.60 7.86
C CYS A 79 -7.30 -7.85 7.10
N PHE A 80 -7.40 -8.18 5.81
CA PHE A 80 -6.23 -8.31 4.94
C PHE A 80 -5.48 -6.98 4.79
N GLY A 81 -6.19 -5.89 4.50
CA GLY A 81 -5.61 -4.55 4.39
C GLY A 81 -4.87 -4.14 5.66
N LEU A 82 -5.47 -4.39 6.84
CA LEU A 82 -4.85 -4.11 8.13
C LEU A 82 -3.59 -4.96 8.37
N LEU A 83 -3.62 -6.24 7.99
CA LEU A 83 -2.47 -7.13 8.09
C LEU A 83 -1.31 -6.63 7.21
N ILE A 84 -1.58 -6.34 5.94
CA ILE A 84 -0.56 -5.83 5.01
C ILE A 84 -0.05 -4.46 5.46
N TRP A 85 -0.92 -3.58 5.93
CA TRP A 85 -0.54 -2.30 6.52
C TRP A 85 0.44 -2.48 7.67
N PHE A 86 0.17 -3.40 8.58
CA PHE A 86 1.05 -3.65 9.71
C PHE A 86 2.44 -4.13 9.24
N PHE A 87 2.49 -5.19 8.44
CA PHE A 87 3.76 -5.78 8.03
C PHE A 87 4.57 -4.90 7.08
N ARG A 88 3.91 -4.13 6.20
CA ARG A 88 4.59 -3.30 5.20
C ARG A 88 4.83 -1.88 5.70
N VAL A 89 3.78 -1.21 6.15
CA VAL A 89 3.82 0.24 6.43
C VAL A 89 4.31 0.47 7.85
N PHE A 90 3.69 -0.17 8.84
CA PHE A 90 4.06 0.05 10.24
C PHE A 90 5.49 -0.39 10.53
N MET A 91 5.87 -1.62 10.15
CA MET A 91 7.25 -2.09 10.35
C MET A 91 8.28 -1.25 9.57
N GLY A 92 7.95 -0.83 8.35
CA GLY A 92 8.81 0.03 7.54
C GLY A 92 9.00 1.42 8.17
N ALA A 93 7.92 2.04 8.63
CA ALA A 93 7.96 3.35 9.30
C ALA A 93 8.72 3.28 10.62
N ALA A 94 8.48 2.24 11.43
CA ALA A 94 9.20 2.03 12.69
C ALA A 94 10.70 1.81 12.46
N SER A 95 11.08 1.03 11.43
CA SER A 95 12.48 0.80 11.09
C SER A 95 13.17 2.10 10.65
N ASN A 96 12.52 2.89 9.78
CA ASN A 96 13.06 4.19 9.38
C ASN A 96 13.17 5.17 10.55
N TRP A 97 12.21 5.16 11.47
CA TRP A 97 12.25 6.01 12.67
C TRP A 97 13.39 5.66 13.62
N MET A 98 13.78 4.38 13.68
CA MET A 98 14.94 3.95 14.47
C MET A 98 16.27 4.17 13.74
N MET A 99 16.29 4.09 12.40
CA MET A 99 17.52 4.18 11.60
C MET A 99 17.92 5.60 11.20
N PHE A 100 16.96 6.53 11.09
CA PHE A 100 17.17 7.87 10.56
C PHE A 100 16.58 8.92 11.49
N GLU A 101 17.19 10.11 11.52
CA GLU A 101 16.64 11.28 12.19
C GLU A 101 15.49 11.87 11.37
N ILE A 102 14.32 11.23 11.46
CA ILE A 102 13.12 11.67 10.76
C ILE A 102 12.11 12.31 11.72
N PRO A 103 11.42 13.38 11.30
CA PRO A 103 10.43 14.04 12.14
C PRO A 103 9.23 13.12 12.39
N THR A 104 8.69 13.15 13.61
CA THR A 104 7.50 12.35 13.98
C THR A 104 6.31 12.61 13.06
N SER A 105 6.17 13.82 12.52
CA SER A 105 5.13 14.17 11.54
C SER A 105 5.21 13.34 10.27
N LEU A 106 6.41 13.01 9.79
CA LEU A 106 6.61 12.14 8.62
C LEU A 106 6.22 10.70 8.92
N VAL A 107 6.53 10.21 10.13
CA VAL A 107 6.15 8.86 10.58
C VAL A 107 4.62 8.76 10.66
N VAL A 108 3.97 9.71 11.32
CA VAL A 108 2.51 9.75 11.45
C VAL A 108 1.84 9.86 10.09
N TYR A 109 2.37 10.72 9.20
CA TYR A 109 1.87 10.83 7.83
C TYR A 109 1.94 9.49 7.09
N THR A 110 3.11 8.85 7.09
CA THR A 110 3.33 7.55 6.43
C THR A 110 2.41 6.46 6.97
N LEU A 111 2.23 6.40 8.29
CA LEU A 111 1.33 5.44 8.92
C LEU A 111 -0.13 5.69 8.51
N ALA A 112 -0.58 6.94 8.51
CA ALA A 112 -1.97 7.30 8.22
C ALA A 112 -2.31 7.12 6.73
N THR A 113 -1.46 7.59 5.82
CA THR A 113 -1.69 7.45 4.37
C THR A 113 -1.57 6.00 3.94
N GLY A 114 -0.58 5.28 4.44
CA GLY A 114 -0.44 3.85 4.19
C GLY A 114 -1.61 3.04 4.76
N LEU A 115 -2.21 3.46 5.89
CA LEU A 115 -3.42 2.82 6.41
C LEU A 115 -4.59 3.01 5.45
N GLY A 116 -4.83 4.24 5.02
CA GLY A 116 -5.89 4.55 4.05
C GLY A 116 -5.73 3.75 2.76
N GLU A 117 -4.51 3.72 2.21
CA GLU A 117 -4.18 2.96 1.00
C GLU A 117 -4.48 1.46 1.15
N MET A 118 -3.93 0.81 2.19
CA MET A 118 -4.10 -0.63 2.35
C MET A 118 -5.55 -1.02 2.67
N LEU A 119 -6.31 -0.17 3.36
CA LEU A 119 -7.73 -0.43 3.60
C LEU A 119 -8.56 -0.31 2.32
N LEU A 120 -8.27 0.68 1.47
CA LEU A 120 -8.95 0.83 0.18
C LEU A 120 -8.66 -0.36 -0.74
N LEU A 121 -7.41 -0.79 -0.83
CA LEU A 121 -7.02 -1.97 -1.61
C LEU A 121 -7.61 -3.26 -1.03
N GLY A 122 -7.54 -3.42 0.29
CA GLY A 122 -8.13 -4.55 0.99
C GLY A 122 -9.64 -4.66 0.73
N LEU A 123 -10.36 -3.54 0.84
CA LEU A 123 -11.78 -3.47 0.54
C LEU A 123 -12.06 -3.79 -0.94
N PHE A 124 -11.26 -3.25 -1.86
CA PHE A 124 -11.37 -3.54 -3.28
C PHE A 124 -11.23 -5.04 -3.56
N TYR A 125 -10.24 -5.72 -2.95
CA TYR A 125 -10.11 -7.17 -3.06
C TYR A 125 -11.30 -7.90 -2.44
N GLY A 126 -11.71 -7.53 -1.23
CA GLY A 126 -12.83 -8.17 -0.54
C GLY A 126 -14.17 -8.10 -1.27
N LEU A 127 -14.38 -7.04 -2.05
CA LEU A 127 -15.60 -6.84 -2.85
C LEU A 127 -15.55 -7.53 -4.21
N THR A 128 -14.35 -7.70 -4.79
CA THR A 128 -14.19 -8.14 -6.18
C THR A 128 -13.64 -9.56 -6.33
N LEU A 129 -12.81 -10.02 -5.39
CA LEU A 129 -12.29 -11.38 -5.32
C LEU A 129 -13.15 -12.22 -4.41
N LYS A 130 -13.85 -13.19 -5.00
CA LYS A 130 -14.45 -14.32 -4.29
C LYS A 130 -13.63 -15.55 -4.66
N PRO A 131 -13.27 -16.42 -3.70
CA PRO A 131 -12.82 -17.76 -4.05
C PRO A 131 -13.99 -18.43 -4.78
N GLY A 132 -13.74 -18.83 -6.02
CA GLY A 132 -14.62 -19.73 -6.74
C GLY A 132 -14.37 -21.16 -6.29
#